data_AF-A0A7W1LNM1-F1
#
_entry.id   AF-A0A7W1LNM1-F1
#
_cell.length_a   1.000
_cell.length_b   1.000
_cell.length_c   1.000
_cell.angle_alpha   90.00
_cell.angle_beta   90.00
_cell.angle_gamma   90.00
#
_symmetry.space_group_name_H-M   'P 1'
#
loop_
_entity.id
_entity.type
_entity.pdbx_description
1 polymer ?
#
loop_
_entity_poly.entity_id
_entity_poly.type
_entity_poly.pdbx_seq_one_letter_code
_entity_poly.pdbx_strand_id
1 'polypeptide(L)' 'FRIDRSEAGLYLWATRQETAMSTVEWLAERGILVAPGTFYGPAGAEHVRLALTATDERVASGAQRLSS' A
#
# COMPACT_ATOMS: atom_id res chain seq x y z
N PHE A 1 7.29 -5.42 -4.14
CA PHE A 1 5.81 -5.46 -4.03
C PHE A 1 5.25 -6.18 -5.22
N ARG A 2 4.18 -6.98 -5.03
CA ARG A 2 3.30 -7.44 -6.10
C ARG A 2 1.98 -6.66 -6.00
N ILE A 3 1.44 -6.24 -7.14
CA ILE A 3 0.14 -5.56 -7.21
C ILE A 3 -0.86 -6.56 -7.76
N ASP A 4 -1.86 -6.91 -6.95
CA ASP A 4 -2.93 -7.84 -7.32
C ASP A 4 -4.20 -7.02 -7.50
N ARG A 5 -4.62 -6.74 -8.74
CA ARG A 5 -5.73 -5.84 -9.11
C ARG A 5 -5.40 -4.35 -8.98
N SER A 6 -5.35 -3.65 -10.12
CA SER A 6 -5.21 -2.18 -10.22
C SER A 6 -6.16 -1.55 -11.24
N GLU A 7 -7.11 -2.32 -11.77
CA GLU A 7 -7.92 -1.99 -12.95
C GLU A 7 -8.86 -0.79 -12.74
N ALA A 8 -9.16 -0.43 -11.48
CA ALA A 8 -10.03 0.70 -11.13
C ALA A 8 -9.29 2.01 -10.77
N GLY A 9 -7.95 2.06 -10.93
CA GLY A 9 -7.13 3.27 -10.97
C GLY A 9 -6.86 4.01 -9.65
N LEU A 10 -7.87 4.25 -8.81
CA LEU A 10 -7.72 5.08 -7.61
C LEU A 10 -7.13 4.36 -6.40
N TYR A 11 -7.07 3.03 -6.44
CA TYR A 11 -6.50 2.22 -5.38
C TYR A 11 -5.62 1.11 -5.94
N LEU A 12 -4.52 0.84 -5.25
CA LEU A 12 -3.70 -0.34 -5.47
C LEU A 12 -3.93 -1.33 -4.35
N TRP A 13 -4.05 -2.60 -4.71
CA TRP A 13 -4.03 -3.70 -3.76
C TRP A 13 -2.70 -4.42 -3.89
N ALA A 14 -1.86 -4.30 -2.85
CA ALA A 14 -0.45 -4.66 -2.93
C ALA A 14 -0.07 -5.62 -1.81
N THR A 15 0.91 -6.48 -2.08
CA THR A 15 1.46 -7.41 -1.09
C THR A 15 2.98 -7.46 -1.14
N ARG A 16 3.58 -7.74 0.01
CA ARG A 16 4.99 -8.13 0.19
C ARG A 16 5.14 -9.60 0.60
N GLN A 17 4.06 -10.39 0.54
CA GLN A 17 3.99 -11.78 1.01
C GLN A 17 4.33 -11.93 2.50
N GLU A 18 3.91 -10.94 3.28
CA GLU A 18 4.04 -10.86 4.73
C GLU A 18 2.70 -10.38 5.30
N THR A 19 2.54 -10.39 6.62
CA THR A 19 1.28 -9.91 7.23
C THR A 19 1.00 -8.46 6.86
N ALA A 20 -0.27 -8.11 6.65
CA ALA A 20 -0.70 -6.76 6.31
C ALA A 20 -0.15 -5.71 7.28
N MET A 21 -0.07 -6.04 8.57
CA MET A 21 0.46 -5.14 9.60
C MET A 21 1.98 -4.97 9.51
N SER A 22 2.74 -6.02 9.18
CA SER A 22 4.17 -5.88 8.91
C SER A 22 4.45 -4.93 7.74
N THR A 23 3.65 -5.02 6.67
CA THR A 23 3.75 -4.07 5.55
C THR A 23 3.33 -2.66 5.94
N VAL A 24 2.29 -2.49 6.77
CA VAL A 24 1.89 -1.18 7.31
C VAL A 24 3.04 -0.54 8.09
N GLU A 25 3.66 -1.28 8.99
CA GLU A 25 4.80 -0.81 9.80
C GLU A 25 5.97 -0.38 8.92
N TRP A 26 6.38 -1.24 7.98
CA TRP A 26 7.47 -0.95 7.04
C TRP A 26 7.22 0.32 6.21
N LEU A 27 5.98 0.56 5.79
CA LEU A 27 5.59 1.79 5.07
C LEU A 27 5.53 3.01 5.99
N ALA A 28 5.07 2.85 7.23
CA ALA A 28 5.00 3.92 8.22
C ALA A 28 6.38 4.44 8.60
N GLU A 29 7.39 3.58 8.73
CA GLU A 29 8.81 3.97 8.90
C GLU A 29 9.32 4.89 7.78
N ARG A 30 8.74 4.77 6.58
CA ARG A 30 9.05 5.58 5.39
C ARG A 30 8.09 6.77 5.23
N GLY A 31 7.26 7.03 6.23
CA GLY A 31 6.29 8.12 6.23
C GLY A 31 5.15 7.93 5.23
N ILE A 32 4.82 6.68 4.86
CA ILE A 32 3.74 6.34 3.94
C ILE A 32 2.61 5.67 4.74
N LEU A 33 1.40 6.23 4.64
CA LEU A 33 0.21 5.68 5.28
C LEU A 33 -0.57 4.80 4.30
N VAL A 34 -1.00 3.62 4.74
CA VAL A 34 -1.84 2.68 3.98
C VAL A 34 -2.89 2.04 4.89
N ALA A 35 -3.92 1.44 4.30
CA ALA A 35 -4.89 0.65 5.04
C ALA A 35 -4.52 -0.84 5.02
N PRO A 36 -4.55 -1.56 6.16
CA PRO A 36 -4.34 -2.99 6.18
C PRO A 36 -5.50 -3.70 5.47
N GLY A 37 -5.18 -4.75 4.71
CA GLY A 37 -6.15 -5.52 3.95
C GLY A 37 -7.11 -6.32 4.83
N THR A 38 -6.76 -6.57 6.08
CA THR A 38 -7.61 -7.24 7.09
C THR A 38 -8.93 -6.52 7.34
N PHE A 39 -9.03 -5.21 7.04
CA PHE A 39 -10.31 -4.48 7.06
C PHE A 39 -11.32 -5.02 6.05
N TYR A 40 -10.88 -5.75 5.03
CA TYR A 40 -11.68 -6.34 3.97
C TYR A 40 -11.87 -7.85 4.14
N GLY A 41 -11.48 -8.41 5.28
CA GLY A 41 -11.63 -9.82 5.63
C GLY A 41 -10.35 -10.67 5.46
N PRO A 42 -10.42 -11.98 5.76
CA PRO A 42 -9.25 -12.85 5.84
C PRO A 42 -8.44 -12.96 4.55
N ALA A 43 -9.09 -12.81 3.40
CA ALA A 43 -8.42 -12.83 2.09
C ALA A 43 -7.42 -11.67 1.90
N GLY A 44 -7.50 -10.60 2.71
CA GLY A 44 -6.57 -9.48 2.71
C GLY A 44 -5.50 -9.54 3.81
N ALA A 45 -5.30 -10.69 4.46
CA ALA A 45 -4.36 -10.82 5.58
C ALA A 45 -2.91 -10.49 5.22
N GLU A 46 -2.54 -10.56 3.94
CA GLU A 46 -1.19 -10.27 3.44
C GLU A 46 -1.13 -9.07 2.49
N HIS A 47 -2.22 -8.28 2.43
CA HIS A 47 -2.32 -7.16 1.50
C HIS A 47 -2.52 -5.85 2.23
N VAL A 48 -2.16 -4.76 1.55
CA VAL A 48 -2.48 -3.40 1.92
C VAL A 48 -3.19 -2.70 0.77
N ARG A 49 -4.05 -1.74 1.11
CA ARG A 49 -4.68 -0.84 0.14
C ARG A 49 -3.97 0.51 0.15
N LEU A 50 -3.45 0.90 -1.00
CA LEU A 50 -2.88 2.23 -1.23
C LEU A 50 -3.89 3.08 -1.99
N ALA A 51 -4.10 4.32 -1.55
CA ALA A 51 -4.94 5.28 -2.26
C ALA A 51 -4.07 6.21 -3.11
N LEU A 52 -4.45 6.40 -4.38
CA LEU A 52 -3.81 7.32 -5.32
C LEU A 52 -4.69 8.57 -5.52
N THR A 53 -5.18 9.12 -4.40
CA THR A 53 -6.12 10.26 -4.39
C THR A 53 -5.47 11.56 -3.92
N ALA A 54 -4.15 11.57 -3.71
CA ALA A 54 -3.37 12.77 -3.46
C ALA A 54 -2.89 13.38 -4.80
N THR A 55 -2.31 14.59 -4.76
CA THR A 55 -1.74 15.20 -5.96
C THR A 55 -0.56 14.38 -6.50
N ASP A 56 -0.29 14.52 -7.79
CA ASP A 56 0.81 13.81 -8.47
C ASP A 56 2.16 14.05 -7.76
N GLU A 57 2.44 15.26 -7.30
CA GLU A 57 3.69 15.57 -6.59
C GLU A 57 3.80 14.81 -5.26
N ARG A 58 2.68 14.63 -4.56
CA ARG A 58 2.65 13.88 -3.29
C ARG A 58 2.78 12.39 -3.52
N VAL A 59 2.14 11.85 -4.55
CA VAL A 59 2.29 10.45 -4.96
C VAL A 59 3.73 10.17 -5.39
N ALA A 60 4.32 11.05 -6.21
CA ALA A 60 5.71 10.94 -6.64
C ALA A 60 6.69 10.99 -5.45
N SER A 61 6.48 11.91 -4.50
CA SER A 61 7.28 11.98 -3.27
C SER A 61 7.17 10.70 -2.43
N GLY A 62 5.97 10.13 -2.31
CA GLY A 62 5.77 8.83 -1.65
C GLY A 62 6.51 7.70 -2.34
N ALA A 63 6.45 7.63 -3.67
CA ALA A 63 7.16 6.63 -4.47
C ALA A 63 8.69 6.73 -4.31
N GLN A 64 9.25 7.94 -4.22
CA GLN A 64 10.68 8.15 -4.01
C GLN A 64 11.17 7.54 -2.67
N ARG A 65 10.36 7.62 -1.61
CA ARG A 65 10.70 7.04 -0.29
C ARG A 65 10.74 5.51 -0.29
N LEU A 66 10.21 4.86 -1.32
CA LEU A 66 10.30 3.40 -1.49
C LEU A 66 11.62 2.96 -2.14
N SER A 67 12.35 3.88 -2.77
CA SER A 67 13.63 3.62 -3.46
C SER A 67 14.87 3.89 -2.61
N SER A 68 14.69 4.37 -1.37
CA SER A 68 15.73 4.60 -0.35
C SER A 68 15.75 3.49 0.68
#